data_AF-A0A2N2PQJ7-F1
#
_entry.id   AF-A0A2N2PQJ7-F1
#
_cell.length_a   1.000
_cell.length_b   1.000
_cell.length_c   1.000
_cell.angle_alpha   90.00
_cell.angle_beta   90.00
_cell.angle_gamma   90.00
#
_symmetry.space_group_name_H-M   'P 1'
#
loop_
_entity.id
_entity.type
_entity.pdbx_description
1 polymer ?
#
loop_
_entity_poly.entity_id
_entity_poly.type
_entity_poly.pdbx_seq_one_letter_code
_entity_poly.pdbx_strand_id
1 'polypeptide(L)'
;LFTCSPAFYVVLAAGLDWLWQRWRSAFALAALCWLAAAGVTLHAFWTDPAYRADDQRAAVRFLQDHWRPGDVVLVNAGWTYTALLTCWDGPAFRGRLTGDLPAPRADAELVLVTTGHVDGDPRLGWADPRSDFFAMPSDATARQIDALFGRFARVWHYRIYDTVNDPGGEVRGWLDANGRLFEDQVVSYAAGVSLRWSAPTTAGQAGQTLYAALTWRADALAPADIATSLRLVGGDGDTWVQPPDERPLGPLFPSSTWPAGQAQRQPIALPIPPGTPPGRYTLALLVYDPETGKPWPPQDYRERLSAVQDGLDLMIVDVTRPAPPSAPQTVLARFGPLALVAATSPATVVAPGAQIPVELFWQAAAAPGEPLVVVVQLLDEGGQVVAGLEEAPVRGFYPTQAWAAGELVRDRHTLALPPDLRPGDYRLIVGAYRAADRVRLETKAGLFGKSDYWVVKRLEIR
;
A
#
# COMPACT_ATOMS: atom_id res chain seq x y z
N LEU A 1 13.83 -43.46 -10.99
CA LEU A 1 12.72 -44.06 -11.78
C LEU A 1 12.90 -43.87 -13.30
N PHE A 2 13.24 -42.67 -13.79
CA PHE A 2 13.43 -42.43 -15.25
C PHE A 2 14.60 -43.16 -15.92
N THR A 3 15.65 -43.53 -15.19
CA THR A 3 16.84 -44.19 -15.77
C THR A 3 16.64 -45.67 -16.11
N CYS A 4 15.64 -46.33 -15.51
CA CYS A 4 15.39 -47.76 -15.71
C CYS A 4 14.33 -48.05 -16.78
N SER A 5 13.54 -47.05 -17.19
CA SER A 5 12.45 -47.26 -18.15
C SER A 5 12.94 -47.71 -19.53
N PRO A 6 14.06 -47.20 -20.11
CA PRO A 6 14.50 -47.65 -21.42
C PRO A 6 14.91 -49.12 -21.42
N ALA A 7 15.67 -49.57 -20.41
CA ALA A 7 16.08 -50.96 -20.28
C ALA A 7 14.87 -51.90 -20.10
N PHE A 8 13.89 -51.48 -19.29
CA PHE A 8 12.65 -52.24 -19.11
C PHE A 8 11.89 -52.43 -20.42
N TYR A 9 11.68 -51.36 -21.20
CA TYR A 9 10.96 -51.45 -22.47
C TYR A 9 11.72 -52.28 -23.52
N VAL A 10 13.06 -52.21 -23.55
CA VAL A 10 13.88 -53.03 -24.44
C VAL A 10 13.77 -54.51 -24.11
N VAL A 11 13.85 -54.88 -22.82
CA VAL A 11 13.71 -56.28 -22.39
C VAL A 11 12.30 -56.80 -22.67
N LEU A 12 11.26 -55.99 -22.41
CA LEU A 12 9.88 -56.35 -22.70
C LEU A 12 9.67 -56.57 -24.22
N ALA A 13 10.17 -55.66 -25.05
CA ALA A 13 10.08 -55.77 -26.50
C ALA A 13 10.79 -57.02 -27.04
N ALA A 14 12.00 -57.30 -26.55
CA ALA A 14 12.75 -58.50 -26.92
C ALA A 14 12.03 -59.78 -26.52
N GLY A 15 11.40 -59.81 -25.33
CA GLY A 15 10.61 -60.95 -24.87
C GLY A 15 9.35 -61.18 -25.73
N LEU A 16 8.66 -60.10 -26.12
CA LEU A 16 7.50 -60.19 -27.00
C LEU A 16 7.89 -60.62 -28.43
N ASP A 17 8.98 -60.12 -29.00
CA ASP A 17 9.47 -60.55 -30.32
C ASP A 17 9.88 -62.03 -30.30
N TRP A 18 10.57 -62.47 -29.25
CA TRP A 18 10.91 -63.89 -29.06
C TRP A 18 9.67 -64.79 -29.02
N LEU A 19 8.60 -64.37 -28.31
CA LEU A 19 7.32 -65.07 -28.26
C LEU A 19 6.61 -65.07 -29.62
N TRP A 20 6.63 -63.95 -30.34
CA TRP A 20 6.00 -63.83 -31.66
C TRP A 20 6.58 -64.81 -32.67
N GLN A 21 7.92 -64.96 -32.67
CA GLN A 21 8.64 -65.85 -33.58
C GLN A 21 8.43 -67.33 -33.27
N ARG A 22 8.20 -67.69 -31.99
CA ARG A 22 8.08 -69.09 -31.55
C ARG A 22 6.64 -69.54 -31.37
N TRP A 23 5.85 -68.84 -30.56
CA TRP A 23 4.50 -69.23 -30.13
C TRP A 23 3.52 -68.05 -30.22
N ARG A 24 2.90 -67.87 -31.39
CA ARG A 24 2.02 -66.73 -31.68
C ARG A 24 0.84 -66.56 -30.71
N SER A 25 0.30 -67.66 -30.19
CA SER A 25 -0.78 -67.64 -29.18
C SER A 25 -0.29 -67.12 -27.82
N ALA A 26 0.91 -67.54 -27.39
CA ALA A 26 1.52 -67.04 -26.15
C ALA A 26 1.91 -65.56 -26.27
N PHE A 27 2.39 -65.13 -27.45
CA PHE A 27 2.55 -63.71 -27.76
C PHE A 27 1.23 -62.94 -27.63
N ALA A 28 0.18 -63.41 -28.30
CA ALA A 28 -1.11 -62.72 -28.31
C ALA A 28 -1.66 -62.56 -26.88
N LEU A 29 -1.53 -63.60 -26.05
CA LEU A 29 -1.92 -63.54 -24.63
C LEU A 29 -1.05 -62.56 -23.84
N ALA A 30 0.28 -62.62 -23.97
CA ALA A 30 1.18 -61.73 -23.25
C ALA A 30 0.99 -60.26 -23.65
N ALA A 31 0.82 -59.98 -24.94
CA ALA A 31 0.53 -58.65 -25.47
C ALA A 31 -0.83 -58.15 -24.97
N LEU A 32 -1.87 -59.00 -24.97
CA LEU A 32 -3.19 -58.65 -24.44
C LEU A 32 -3.14 -58.35 -22.94
N CYS A 33 -2.44 -59.17 -22.15
CA CYS A 33 -2.24 -58.93 -20.72
C CYS A 33 -1.51 -57.61 -20.45
N TRP A 34 -0.47 -57.30 -21.22
CA TRP A 34 0.25 -56.03 -21.10
C TRP A 34 -0.62 -54.83 -21.47
N LEU A 35 -1.36 -54.91 -22.59
CA LEU A 35 -2.28 -53.85 -23.01
C LEU A 35 -3.43 -53.67 -22.00
N ALA A 36 -3.95 -54.75 -21.44
CA ALA A 36 -4.96 -54.69 -20.39
C ALA A 36 -4.42 -54.03 -19.12
N ALA A 37 -3.22 -54.42 -18.67
CA ALA A 37 -2.57 -53.79 -17.52
C ALA A 37 -2.29 -52.30 -17.77
N ALA A 38 -1.73 -51.95 -18.93
CA ALA A 38 -1.51 -50.57 -19.34
C ALA A 38 -2.82 -49.77 -19.37
N GLY A 39 -3.88 -50.35 -19.95
CA GLY A 39 -5.22 -49.77 -19.99
C GLY A 39 -5.80 -49.51 -18.60
N VAL A 40 -5.68 -50.46 -17.68
CA VAL A 40 -6.11 -50.29 -16.27
C VAL A 40 -5.30 -49.20 -15.58
N THR A 41 -3.97 -49.18 -15.74
CA THR A 41 -3.13 -48.14 -15.13
C THR A 41 -3.39 -46.76 -15.70
N LEU A 42 -3.63 -46.64 -17.01
CA LEU A 42 -3.96 -45.39 -17.66
C LEU A 42 -5.35 -44.91 -17.24
N HIS A 43 -6.32 -45.82 -17.15
CA HIS A 43 -7.64 -45.49 -16.62
C HIS A 43 -7.52 -44.95 -15.19
N ALA A 44 -6.84 -45.68 -14.30
CA ALA A 44 -6.63 -45.26 -12.93
C ALA A 44 -5.91 -43.89 -12.84
N PHE A 45 -4.88 -43.65 -13.65
CA PHE A 45 -4.18 -42.37 -13.68
C PHE A 45 -5.11 -41.19 -14.03
N TRP A 46 -6.08 -41.39 -14.92
CA TRP A 46 -7.00 -40.33 -15.35
C TRP A 46 -8.29 -40.23 -14.52
N THR A 47 -8.74 -41.31 -13.87
CA THR A 47 -10.03 -41.35 -13.18
C THR A 47 -9.94 -41.41 -11.67
N ASP A 48 -8.84 -41.93 -11.11
CA ASP A 48 -8.65 -41.98 -9.66
C ASP A 48 -8.36 -40.57 -9.11
N PRO A 49 -9.14 -40.07 -8.13
CA PRO A 49 -8.88 -38.80 -7.48
C PRO A 49 -7.47 -38.66 -6.90
N ALA A 50 -6.79 -39.76 -6.53
CA ALA A 50 -5.45 -39.73 -5.96
C ALA A 50 -4.35 -39.25 -6.94
N TYR A 51 -4.57 -39.39 -8.25
CA TYR A 51 -3.63 -38.93 -9.30
C TYR A 51 -4.07 -37.64 -9.99
N ARG A 52 -5.16 -37.02 -9.51
CA ARG A 52 -5.67 -35.79 -10.10
C ARG A 52 -4.63 -34.67 -9.94
N ALA A 53 -4.22 -34.07 -11.06
CA ALA A 53 -3.35 -32.91 -11.05
C ALA A 53 -4.03 -31.70 -10.37
N ASP A 54 -3.22 -30.81 -9.80
CA ASP A 54 -3.70 -29.56 -9.20
C ASP A 54 -4.42 -28.69 -10.24
N ASP A 55 -5.65 -28.25 -9.92
CA ASP A 55 -6.42 -27.37 -10.80
C ASP A 55 -6.13 -25.90 -10.51
N GLN A 56 -5.28 -25.31 -11.36
CA GLN A 56 -4.86 -23.92 -11.23
C GLN A 56 -5.85 -22.92 -11.85
N ARG A 57 -6.87 -23.36 -12.60
CA ARG A 57 -7.76 -22.48 -13.37
C ARG A 57 -8.53 -21.51 -12.48
N ALA A 58 -8.97 -21.96 -11.30
CA ALA A 58 -9.70 -21.10 -10.37
C ALA A 58 -8.81 -19.96 -9.84
N ALA A 59 -7.56 -20.26 -9.48
CA ALA A 59 -6.60 -19.26 -9.02
C ALA A 59 -6.23 -18.27 -10.15
N VAL A 60 -6.07 -18.76 -11.39
CA VAL A 60 -5.75 -17.89 -12.52
C VAL A 60 -6.92 -16.99 -12.91
N ARG A 61 -8.16 -17.51 -12.89
CA ARG A 61 -9.37 -16.67 -13.08
C ARG A 61 -9.48 -15.60 -12.01
N PHE A 62 -9.22 -15.96 -10.76
CA PHE A 62 -9.21 -15.00 -9.67
C PHE A 62 -8.19 -13.89 -9.92
N LEU A 63 -6.96 -14.24 -10.28
CA LEU A 63 -5.95 -13.25 -10.69
C LEU A 63 -6.44 -12.40 -11.86
N GLN A 64 -7.07 -13.00 -12.86
CA GLN A 64 -7.54 -12.28 -14.05
C GLN A 64 -8.65 -11.26 -13.74
N ASP A 65 -9.50 -11.55 -12.77
CA ASP A 65 -10.58 -10.65 -12.34
C ASP A 65 -10.08 -9.49 -11.46
N HIS A 66 -8.94 -9.66 -10.78
CA HIS A 66 -8.48 -8.72 -9.74
C HIS A 66 -7.16 -8.01 -10.06
N TRP A 67 -6.33 -8.59 -10.93
CA TRP A 67 -5.06 -8.01 -11.37
C TRP A 67 -5.30 -6.74 -12.19
N ARG A 68 -4.45 -5.74 -12.02
CA ARG A 68 -4.54 -4.45 -12.70
C ARG A 68 -3.19 -4.05 -13.28
N PRO A 69 -3.15 -3.22 -14.36
CA PRO A 69 -1.92 -2.60 -14.82
C PRO A 69 -1.17 -1.94 -13.66
N GLY A 70 0.11 -2.29 -13.50
CA GLY A 70 0.97 -1.84 -12.40
C GLY A 70 1.13 -2.86 -11.25
N ASP A 71 0.41 -3.98 -11.27
CA ASP A 71 0.62 -5.12 -10.37
C ASP A 71 1.70 -6.07 -10.89
N VAL A 72 2.29 -6.89 -10.00
CA VAL A 72 3.20 -8.00 -10.38
C VAL A 72 2.80 -9.31 -9.73
N VAL A 73 3.00 -10.43 -10.42
CA VAL A 73 2.83 -11.77 -9.88
C VAL A 73 4.18 -12.40 -9.56
N LEU A 74 4.44 -12.65 -8.27
CA LEU A 74 5.57 -13.43 -7.79
C LEU A 74 5.19 -14.92 -7.81
N VAL A 75 5.71 -15.65 -8.79
CA VAL A 75 5.49 -17.08 -8.98
C VAL A 75 6.51 -17.87 -8.16
N ASN A 76 6.07 -18.39 -7.01
CA ASN A 76 6.89 -19.19 -6.12
C ASN A 76 6.82 -20.68 -6.50
N ALA A 77 8.00 -21.28 -6.71
CA ALA A 77 8.24 -22.40 -7.63
C ALA A 77 8.13 -21.95 -9.09
N GLY A 78 9.14 -21.22 -9.55
CA GLY A 78 9.12 -20.48 -10.80
C GLY A 78 8.76 -21.26 -12.06
N TRP A 79 8.98 -22.57 -12.12
CA TRP A 79 8.63 -23.45 -13.26
C TRP A 79 7.11 -23.58 -13.47
N THR A 80 6.31 -23.27 -12.46
CA THR A 80 4.84 -23.36 -12.48
C THR A 80 4.18 -22.25 -13.29
N TYR A 81 4.96 -21.24 -13.71
CA TYR A 81 4.49 -20.15 -14.56
C TYR A 81 3.80 -20.64 -15.85
N THR A 82 4.21 -21.82 -16.36
CA THR A 82 3.63 -22.41 -17.58
C THR A 82 2.15 -22.70 -17.42
N ALA A 83 1.72 -23.24 -16.27
CA ALA A 83 0.33 -23.53 -16.00
C ALA A 83 -0.49 -22.26 -15.77
N LEU A 84 0.10 -21.24 -15.13
CA LEU A 84 -0.48 -19.90 -15.03
C LEU A 84 -0.72 -19.31 -16.43
N LEU A 85 0.33 -19.23 -17.26
CA LEU A 85 0.24 -18.66 -18.62
C LEU A 85 -0.70 -19.44 -19.53
N THR A 86 -0.80 -20.75 -19.37
CA THR A 86 -1.73 -21.59 -20.15
C THR A 86 -3.19 -21.22 -19.86
N CYS A 87 -3.50 -20.79 -18.63
CA CYS A 87 -4.84 -20.44 -18.22
C CYS A 87 -5.13 -18.92 -18.28
N TRP A 88 -4.11 -18.11 -18.55
CA TRP A 88 -4.21 -16.65 -18.63
C TRP A 88 -4.63 -16.21 -20.02
N ASP A 89 -5.68 -15.39 -20.12
CA ASP A 89 -6.10 -14.81 -21.40
C ASP A 89 -5.52 -13.40 -21.56
N GLY A 90 -4.35 -13.32 -22.21
CA GLY A 90 -3.68 -12.06 -22.51
C GLY A 90 -2.16 -12.19 -22.70
N PRO A 91 -1.50 -11.10 -23.13
CA PRO A 91 -0.05 -11.06 -23.21
C PRO A 91 0.57 -11.08 -21.80
N ALA A 92 1.79 -11.60 -21.72
CA ALA A 92 2.50 -11.72 -20.46
C ALA A 92 4.02 -11.57 -20.64
N PHE A 93 4.61 -10.76 -19.76
CA PHE A 93 6.04 -10.63 -19.57
C PHE A 93 6.51 -11.49 -18.40
N ARG A 94 7.65 -12.16 -18.58
CA ARG A 94 8.27 -12.96 -17.53
C ARG A 94 9.70 -12.51 -17.25
N GLY A 95 9.99 -12.24 -15.97
CA GLY A 95 11.33 -12.05 -15.42
C GLY A 95 11.69 -13.09 -14.35
N ARG A 96 12.94 -13.03 -13.88
CA ARG A 96 13.43 -13.81 -12.74
C ARG A 96 13.70 -12.89 -11.56
N LEU A 97 13.44 -13.38 -10.35
CA LEU A 97 13.71 -12.61 -9.13
C LEU A 97 15.21 -12.27 -8.96
N THR A 98 16.10 -13.12 -9.45
CA THR A 98 17.56 -12.91 -9.39
C THR A 98 18.11 -12.04 -10.53
N GLY A 99 17.27 -11.64 -11.49
CA GLY A 99 17.67 -10.81 -12.63
C GLY A 99 17.27 -9.35 -12.45
N ASP A 100 17.31 -8.59 -13.54
CA ASP A 100 16.77 -7.24 -13.57
C ASP A 100 15.25 -7.29 -13.38
N LEU A 101 14.78 -6.79 -12.24
CA LEU A 101 13.35 -6.74 -11.96
C LEU A 101 12.63 -5.86 -13.00
N PRO A 102 11.40 -6.21 -13.39
CA PRO A 102 10.60 -5.36 -14.25
C PRO A 102 10.24 -4.03 -13.58
N ALA A 103 9.80 -3.06 -14.39
CA ALA A 103 9.14 -1.85 -13.93
C ALA A 103 7.61 -2.00 -14.05
N PRO A 104 6.82 -1.30 -13.21
CA PRO A 104 5.37 -1.21 -13.39
C PRO A 104 5.02 -0.70 -14.80
N ARG A 105 4.07 -1.35 -15.45
CA ARG A 105 3.58 -0.98 -16.77
C ARG A 105 2.13 -0.53 -16.70
N ALA A 106 1.77 0.43 -17.55
CA ALA A 106 0.41 0.94 -17.67
C ALA A 106 -0.41 0.19 -18.74
N ASP A 107 0.22 -0.71 -19.49
CA ASP A 107 -0.48 -1.62 -20.39
C ASP A 107 -1.11 -2.79 -19.62
N ALA A 108 -2.02 -3.51 -20.28
CA ALA A 108 -2.69 -4.67 -19.71
C ALA A 108 -1.85 -5.96 -19.84
N GLU A 109 -0.54 -5.85 -20.02
CA GLU A 109 0.35 -7.01 -20.09
C GLU A 109 0.67 -7.54 -18.68
N LEU A 110 0.41 -8.83 -18.45
CA LEU A 110 0.69 -9.46 -17.16
C LEU A 110 2.20 -9.46 -16.88
N VAL A 111 2.62 -8.95 -15.73
CA VAL A 111 4.03 -8.96 -15.31
C VAL A 111 4.25 -10.08 -14.29
N LEU A 112 5.08 -11.07 -14.64
CA LEU A 112 5.46 -12.17 -13.77
C LEU A 112 6.93 -12.12 -13.38
N VAL A 113 7.23 -12.44 -12.13
CA VAL A 113 8.58 -12.66 -11.61
C VAL A 113 8.65 -14.05 -11.01
N THR A 114 9.55 -14.88 -11.51
CA THR A 114 9.70 -16.29 -11.10
C THR A 114 10.80 -16.48 -10.06
N THR A 115 10.55 -17.29 -9.03
CA THR A 115 11.56 -17.68 -8.04
C THR A 115 12.32 -18.96 -8.46
N GLY A 116 13.54 -19.11 -7.94
CA GLY A 116 14.35 -20.33 -8.06
C GLY A 116 14.19 -21.23 -6.83
N HIS A 117 15.19 -22.08 -6.59
CA HIS A 117 15.35 -22.84 -5.35
C HIS A 117 16.20 -22.06 -4.36
N VAL A 118 15.61 -21.63 -3.25
CA VAL A 118 16.29 -20.95 -2.15
C VAL A 118 17.32 -21.89 -1.53
N ASP A 119 18.57 -21.44 -1.51
CA ASP A 119 19.75 -22.19 -1.04
C ASP A 119 19.89 -23.59 -1.69
N GLY A 120 19.43 -23.73 -2.94
CA GLY A 120 19.54 -24.96 -3.74
C GLY A 120 20.94 -25.22 -4.31
N ASP A 121 21.18 -26.44 -4.82
CA ASP A 121 22.45 -26.80 -5.50
C ASP A 121 22.66 -25.87 -6.72
N PRO A 122 23.80 -25.15 -6.83
CA PRO A 122 24.10 -24.29 -7.97
C PRO A 122 24.09 -25.00 -9.33
N ARG A 123 24.19 -26.34 -9.37
CA ARG A 123 24.12 -27.16 -10.59
C ARG A 123 22.71 -27.53 -10.99
N LEU A 124 21.68 -27.09 -10.26
CA LEU A 124 20.28 -27.29 -10.64
C LEU A 124 20.05 -26.83 -12.08
N GLY A 125 19.22 -27.56 -12.83
CA GLY A 125 19.00 -27.22 -14.24
C GLY A 125 20.24 -27.40 -15.12
N TRP A 126 21.16 -28.28 -14.72
CA TRP A 126 22.44 -28.51 -15.42
C TRP A 126 23.32 -27.26 -15.51
N ALA A 127 23.15 -26.30 -14.58
CA ALA A 127 23.80 -24.99 -14.62
C ALA A 127 23.54 -24.20 -15.93
N ASP A 128 22.47 -24.52 -16.68
CA ASP A 128 22.07 -23.72 -17.83
C ASP A 128 21.40 -22.43 -17.32
N PRO A 129 21.93 -21.24 -17.64
CA PRO A 129 21.33 -19.98 -17.20
C PRO A 129 19.91 -19.78 -17.72
N ARG A 130 19.46 -20.53 -18.74
CA ARG A 130 18.09 -20.48 -19.28
C ARG A 130 17.14 -21.46 -18.60
N SER A 131 17.64 -22.37 -17.76
CA SER A 131 16.82 -23.35 -17.03
C SER A 131 15.84 -22.66 -16.09
N ASP A 132 14.60 -23.16 -16.04
CA ASP A 132 13.60 -22.74 -15.05
C ASP A 132 13.92 -23.25 -13.63
N PHE A 133 14.80 -24.24 -13.53
CA PHE A 133 15.38 -24.74 -12.30
C PHE A 133 16.74 -24.09 -12.10
N PHE A 134 16.85 -23.16 -11.14
CA PHE A 134 18.07 -22.47 -10.78
C PHE A 134 18.12 -22.22 -9.27
N ALA A 135 19.32 -22.14 -8.69
CA ALA A 135 19.51 -21.82 -7.28
C ALA A 135 19.47 -20.31 -7.04
N MET A 136 19.03 -19.91 -5.85
CA MET A 136 19.05 -18.52 -5.38
C MET A 136 19.50 -18.45 -3.91
N PRO A 137 20.52 -17.66 -3.57
CA PRO A 137 20.87 -17.45 -2.16
C PRO A 137 19.74 -16.76 -1.39
N SER A 138 19.47 -17.18 -0.15
CA SER A 138 18.43 -16.59 0.70
C SER A 138 18.62 -15.09 0.95
N ASP A 139 19.84 -14.64 1.18
CA ASP A 139 20.16 -13.22 1.39
C ASP A 139 19.85 -12.36 0.14
N ALA A 140 20.18 -12.86 -1.05
CA ALA A 140 19.86 -12.21 -2.32
C ALA A 140 18.36 -12.24 -2.59
N THR A 141 17.68 -13.32 -2.21
CA THR A 141 16.24 -13.49 -2.35
C THR A 141 15.49 -12.42 -1.55
N ALA A 142 15.81 -12.24 -0.27
CA ALA A 142 15.18 -11.22 0.57
C ALA A 142 15.35 -9.80 0.00
N ARG A 143 16.57 -9.44 -0.43
CA ARG A 143 16.84 -8.12 -1.04
C ARG A 143 16.06 -7.89 -2.33
N GLN A 144 15.89 -8.92 -3.15
CA GLN A 144 15.16 -8.79 -4.42
C GLN A 144 13.65 -8.71 -4.19
N ILE A 145 13.10 -9.42 -3.19
CA ILE A 145 11.69 -9.24 -2.82
C ILE A 145 11.47 -7.83 -2.28
N ASP A 146 12.36 -7.32 -1.43
CA ASP A 146 12.30 -5.93 -0.94
C ASP A 146 12.31 -4.93 -2.10
N ALA A 147 13.22 -5.08 -3.06
CA ALA A 147 13.28 -4.26 -4.26
C ALA A 147 12.02 -4.38 -5.13
N LEU A 148 11.37 -5.55 -5.16
CA LEU A 148 10.10 -5.76 -5.86
C LEU A 148 8.98 -4.95 -5.20
N PHE A 149 8.86 -4.98 -3.87
CA PHE A 149 7.90 -4.18 -3.10
C PHE A 149 8.19 -2.67 -3.17
N GLY A 150 9.45 -2.28 -3.34
CA GLY A 150 9.82 -0.88 -3.62
C GLY A 150 9.31 -0.38 -4.99
N ARG A 151 9.08 -1.28 -5.95
CA ARG A 151 8.66 -0.94 -7.33
C ARG A 151 7.16 -1.08 -7.54
N PHE A 152 6.57 -2.16 -7.05
CA PHE A 152 5.17 -2.51 -7.31
C PHE A 152 4.31 -2.24 -6.07
N ALA A 153 3.14 -1.62 -6.26
CA ALA A 153 2.22 -1.34 -5.16
C ALA A 153 1.51 -2.60 -4.65
N ARG A 154 1.33 -3.60 -5.52
CA ARG A 154 0.68 -4.88 -5.22
C ARG A 154 1.49 -6.02 -5.83
N VAL A 155 1.83 -6.99 -4.96
CA VAL A 155 2.53 -8.22 -5.34
C VAL A 155 1.60 -9.40 -5.05
N TRP A 156 1.23 -10.11 -6.11
CA TRP A 156 0.44 -11.33 -6.02
C TRP A 156 1.37 -12.53 -5.81
N HIS A 157 1.24 -13.21 -4.67
CA HIS A 157 2.01 -14.42 -4.41
C HIS A 157 1.31 -15.65 -4.99
N TYR A 158 1.76 -16.10 -6.16
CA TYR A 158 1.28 -17.32 -6.79
C TYR A 158 2.14 -18.49 -6.33
N ARG A 159 1.60 -19.38 -5.49
CA ARG A 159 2.39 -20.36 -4.74
C ARG A 159 1.89 -21.79 -4.92
N ILE A 160 2.78 -22.68 -5.33
CA ILE A 160 2.57 -24.13 -5.34
C ILE A 160 3.92 -24.84 -5.18
N TYR A 161 3.97 -25.99 -4.50
CA TYR A 161 5.22 -26.74 -4.24
C TYR A 161 6.36 -25.90 -3.62
N ASP A 162 6.04 -24.84 -2.89
CA ASP A 162 7.02 -23.96 -2.25
C ASP A 162 7.87 -24.71 -1.22
N THR A 163 7.34 -25.74 -0.57
CA THR A 163 8.11 -26.58 0.36
C THR A 163 9.29 -27.32 -0.28
N VAL A 164 9.33 -27.45 -1.61
CA VAL A 164 10.44 -28.05 -2.36
C VAL A 164 11.45 -26.99 -2.82
N ASN A 165 10.95 -25.83 -3.24
CA ASN A 165 11.78 -24.75 -3.77
C ASN A 165 12.31 -23.80 -2.69
N ASP A 166 11.62 -23.71 -1.56
CA ASP A 166 11.92 -22.85 -0.43
C ASP A 166 11.65 -23.64 0.86
N PRO A 167 12.46 -24.68 1.15
CA PRO A 167 12.20 -25.58 2.27
C PRO A 167 12.30 -24.89 3.63
N GLY A 168 13.13 -23.84 3.74
CA GLY A 168 13.23 -22.98 4.92
C GLY A 168 12.05 -22.01 5.04
N GLY A 169 11.32 -21.77 3.96
CA GLY A 169 10.23 -20.82 3.91
C GLY A 169 10.72 -19.37 4.00
N GLU A 170 11.88 -19.05 3.43
CA GLU A 170 12.48 -17.72 3.43
C GLU A 170 11.60 -16.70 2.68
N VAL A 171 11.06 -17.06 1.51
CA VAL A 171 10.17 -16.19 0.74
C VAL A 171 8.89 -15.93 1.53
N ARG A 172 8.29 -17.01 2.07
CA ARG A 172 7.06 -16.91 2.88
C ARG A 172 7.31 -16.10 4.15
N GLY A 173 8.38 -16.41 4.88
CA GLY A 173 8.74 -15.74 6.12
C GLY A 173 9.01 -14.25 5.91
N TRP A 174 9.69 -13.90 4.81
CA TRP A 174 9.88 -12.51 4.43
C TRP A 174 8.55 -11.82 4.11
N LEU A 175 7.69 -12.43 3.30
CA LEU A 175 6.37 -11.88 2.96
C LEU A 175 5.47 -11.74 4.21
N ASP A 176 5.52 -12.70 5.13
CA ASP A 176 4.76 -12.68 6.38
C ASP A 176 5.28 -11.63 7.38
N ALA A 177 6.56 -11.25 7.27
CA ALA A 177 7.21 -10.29 8.15
C ALA A 177 7.15 -8.85 7.62
N ASN A 178 7.13 -8.66 6.29
CA ASN A 178 7.28 -7.35 5.65
C ASN A 178 6.13 -7.00 4.70
N GLY A 179 5.40 -8.01 4.20
CA GLY A 179 4.27 -7.81 3.30
C GLY A 179 2.97 -7.53 4.07
N ARG A 180 2.04 -6.88 3.37
CA ARG A 180 0.68 -6.66 3.84
C ARG A 180 -0.31 -7.22 2.84
N LEU A 181 -1.13 -8.18 3.29
CA LEU A 181 -2.20 -8.73 2.45
C LEU A 181 -3.25 -7.64 2.19
N PHE A 182 -3.64 -7.48 0.94
CA PHE A 182 -4.51 -6.37 0.49
C PHE A 182 -5.93 -6.81 0.09
N GLU A 183 -6.26 -8.11 0.13
CA GLU A 183 -7.59 -8.64 -0.19
C GLU A 183 -8.23 -9.41 0.96
N ASP A 184 -9.51 -9.13 1.18
CA ASP A 184 -10.46 -9.91 1.99
C ASP A 184 -9.98 -10.32 3.38
N GLN A 185 -9.19 -9.46 4.03
CA GLN A 185 -8.94 -9.62 5.45
C GLN A 185 -10.25 -9.42 6.21
N VAL A 186 -10.68 -10.48 6.88
CA VAL A 186 -11.62 -10.38 7.99
C VAL A 186 -10.76 -10.16 9.22
N VAL A 187 -10.86 -8.97 9.79
CA VAL A 187 -10.13 -8.59 10.99
C VAL A 187 -11.07 -8.70 12.18
N SER A 188 -10.69 -9.53 13.15
CA SER A 188 -11.44 -9.71 14.40
C SER A 188 -11.08 -8.61 15.39
N TYR A 189 -12.08 -8.13 16.10
CA TYR A 189 -11.99 -7.24 17.25
C TYR A 189 -12.56 -7.95 18.48
N ALA A 190 -12.44 -7.30 19.64
CA ALA A 190 -13.03 -7.80 20.87
C ALA A 190 -14.53 -8.12 20.71
N ALA A 191 -14.98 -9.08 21.51
CA ALA A 191 -16.37 -9.48 21.63
C ALA A 191 -17.05 -9.97 20.34
N GLY A 192 -16.28 -10.61 19.45
CA GLY A 192 -16.81 -11.28 18.26
C GLY A 192 -17.26 -10.31 17.16
N VAL A 193 -16.85 -9.04 17.23
CA VAL A 193 -17.01 -8.10 16.12
C VAL A 193 -15.89 -8.36 15.11
N SER A 194 -16.24 -8.43 13.83
CA SER A 194 -15.31 -8.59 12.73
C SER A 194 -15.58 -7.55 11.64
N LEU A 195 -14.52 -7.20 10.92
CA LEU A 195 -14.54 -6.20 9.87
C LEU A 195 -13.90 -6.75 8.61
N ARG A 196 -14.56 -6.54 7.48
CA ARG A 196 -13.98 -6.61 6.14
C ARG A 196 -14.14 -5.25 5.49
N TRP A 197 -13.23 -4.84 4.63
CA TRP A 197 -13.41 -3.62 3.83
C TRP A 197 -13.27 -3.90 2.34
N SER A 198 -13.85 -3.02 1.55
CA SER A 198 -13.60 -2.97 0.11
C SER A 198 -13.56 -1.53 -0.36
N ALA A 199 -12.64 -1.25 -1.28
CA ALA A 199 -12.54 0.04 -1.94
C ALA A 199 -12.51 -0.19 -3.45
N PRO A 200 -13.37 0.47 -4.24
CA PRO A 200 -13.39 0.32 -5.69
C PRO A 200 -12.08 0.83 -6.32
N THR A 201 -11.48 1.88 -5.76
CA THR A 201 -10.24 2.49 -6.21
C THR A 201 -9.25 2.67 -5.05
N THR A 202 -7.95 2.58 -5.37
CA THR A 202 -6.83 2.89 -4.47
C THR A 202 -6.21 4.25 -4.77
N ALA A 203 -6.77 5.00 -5.72
CA ALA A 203 -6.29 6.33 -6.08
C ALA A 203 -7.40 7.38 -5.92
N GLY A 204 -7.02 8.57 -5.47
CA GLY A 204 -7.90 9.73 -5.35
C GLY A 204 -7.17 11.03 -5.69
N GLN A 205 -7.88 12.03 -6.21
CA GLN A 205 -7.30 13.36 -6.44
C GLN A 205 -7.48 14.23 -5.20
N ALA A 206 -6.51 15.11 -4.92
CA ALA A 206 -6.69 16.14 -3.90
C ALA A 206 -7.95 17.00 -4.22
N GLY A 207 -8.78 17.25 -3.21
CA GLY A 207 -10.06 17.95 -3.36
C GLY A 207 -11.25 17.07 -3.73
N GLN A 208 -11.05 15.76 -3.98
CA GLN A 208 -12.14 14.81 -4.22
C GLN A 208 -12.45 13.97 -2.99
N THR A 209 -13.57 13.26 -3.04
CA THR A 209 -13.96 12.27 -2.02
C THR A 209 -13.63 10.88 -2.50
N LEU A 210 -12.86 10.14 -1.71
CA LEU A 210 -12.65 8.70 -1.89
C LEU A 210 -13.81 7.95 -1.25
N TYR A 211 -14.42 7.02 -1.97
CA TYR A 211 -15.48 6.17 -1.45
C TYR A 211 -14.94 4.77 -1.15
N ALA A 212 -15.31 4.23 0.00
CA ALA A 212 -15.02 2.86 0.41
C ALA A 212 -16.25 2.27 1.12
N ALA A 213 -16.19 0.99 1.46
CA ALA A 213 -17.19 0.34 2.28
C ALA A 213 -16.55 -0.53 3.35
N LEU A 214 -17.05 -0.40 4.58
CA LEU A 214 -16.76 -1.28 5.69
C LEU A 214 -17.93 -2.25 5.84
N THR A 215 -17.64 -3.52 5.95
CA THR A 215 -18.61 -4.58 6.21
C THR A 215 -18.32 -5.17 7.56
N TRP A 216 -19.18 -4.85 8.51
CA TRP A 216 -19.09 -5.32 9.88
C TRP A 216 -19.91 -6.59 10.06
N ARG A 217 -19.48 -7.50 10.93
CA ARG A 217 -20.27 -8.65 11.35
C ARG A 217 -19.99 -8.93 12.82
N ALA A 218 -21.04 -9.04 13.64
CA ALA A 218 -20.92 -9.50 15.01
C ALA A 218 -21.36 -10.96 15.08
N ASP A 219 -20.49 -11.86 15.56
CA ASP A 219 -20.79 -13.29 15.64
C ASP A 219 -21.73 -13.63 16.81
N ALA A 220 -21.80 -12.75 17.81
CA ALA A 220 -22.76 -12.74 18.90
C ALA A 220 -23.26 -11.30 19.14
N LEU A 221 -24.24 -11.11 20.02
CA LEU A 221 -24.66 -9.77 20.42
C LEU A 221 -23.44 -9.03 21.01
N ALA A 222 -23.02 -7.93 20.38
CA ALA A 222 -21.87 -7.18 20.87
C ALA A 222 -22.20 -6.61 22.26
N PRO A 223 -21.34 -6.79 23.27
CA PRO A 223 -21.62 -6.38 24.64
C PRO A 223 -21.56 -4.86 24.83
N ALA A 224 -21.01 -4.11 23.86
CA ALA A 224 -20.86 -2.67 23.90
C ALA A 224 -20.93 -2.04 22.51
N ASP A 225 -21.22 -0.73 22.50
CA ASP A 225 -21.18 0.08 21.29
C ASP A 225 -19.74 0.40 20.88
N ILE A 226 -19.50 0.51 19.58
CA ILE A 226 -18.21 0.92 19.03
C ILE A 226 -18.34 2.27 18.32
N ALA A 227 -17.25 3.04 18.35
CA ALA A 227 -17.03 4.18 17.49
C ALA A 227 -15.76 3.99 16.65
N THR A 228 -15.68 4.76 15.57
CA THR A 228 -14.63 4.64 14.56
C THR A 228 -14.00 5.98 14.26
N SER A 229 -12.67 6.00 14.17
CA SER A 229 -11.90 7.15 13.71
C SER A 229 -11.15 6.77 12.43
N LEU A 230 -11.52 7.39 11.31
CA LEU A 230 -10.84 7.20 10.03
C LEU A 230 -9.71 8.22 9.88
N ARG A 231 -8.54 7.76 9.45
CA ARG A 231 -7.36 8.60 9.28
C ARG A 231 -6.68 8.34 7.95
N LEU A 232 -6.35 9.39 7.21
CA LEU A 232 -5.43 9.32 6.09
C LEU A 232 -4.07 9.81 6.57
N VAL A 233 -3.11 8.90 6.70
CA VAL A 233 -1.78 9.17 7.27
C VAL A 233 -0.75 9.26 6.14
N GLY A 234 0.04 10.33 6.12
CA GLY A 234 1.10 10.52 5.13
C GLY A 234 2.33 9.67 5.45
N GLY A 235 3.26 9.56 4.49
CA GLY A 235 4.55 8.92 4.72
C GLY A 235 5.45 9.66 5.74
N ASP A 236 5.08 10.90 6.09
CA ASP A 236 5.67 11.69 7.17
C ASP A 236 5.13 11.31 8.57
N GLY A 237 4.16 10.39 8.65
CA GLY A 237 3.51 9.96 9.88
C GLY A 237 2.37 10.90 10.35
N ASP A 238 2.14 12.02 9.67
CA ASP A 238 1.09 12.96 10.04
C ASP A 238 -0.27 12.52 9.54
N THR A 239 -1.30 12.81 10.33
CA THR A 239 -2.70 12.62 9.89
C THR A 239 -3.14 13.80 9.03
N TRP A 240 -3.29 13.54 7.74
CA TRP A 240 -3.72 14.51 6.74
C TRP A 240 -5.22 14.69 6.69
N VAL A 241 -5.97 13.63 6.96
CA VAL A 241 -7.43 13.64 6.98
C VAL A 241 -7.90 12.87 8.20
N GLN A 242 -8.80 13.48 8.96
CA GLN A 242 -9.56 12.82 10.01
C GLN A 242 -10.97 13.39 9.97
N PRO A 243 -11.91 12.74 9.28
CA PRO A 243 -13.32 13.11 9.36
C PRO A 243 -13.80 12.97 10.81
N PRO A 244 -14.94 13.58 11.18
CA PRO A 244 -15.54 13.37 12.50
C PRO A 244 -15.68 11.87 12.79
N ASP A 245 -15.39 11.48 14.03
CA ASP A 245 -15.56 10.10 14.44
C ASP A 245 -17.04 9.72 14.39
N GLU A 246 -17.33 8.51 13.92
CA GLU A 246 -18.69 8.02 13.69
C GLU A 246 -18.93 6.70 14.42
N ARG A 247 -20.17 6.49 14.85
CA ARG A 247 -20.66 5.15 15.18
C ARG A 247 -21.01 4.43 13.87
N PRO A 248 -20.55 3.18 13.64
CA PRO A 248 -20.94 2.43 12.46
C PRO A 248 -22.46 2.38 12.30
N LEU A 249 -22.95 2.78 11.12
CA LEU A 249 -24.39 2.90 10.78
C LEU A 249 -25.18 3.95 11.58
N GLY A 250 -24.49 4.84 12.30
CA GLY A 250 -25.07 6.00 12.98
C GLY A 250 -25.64 5.71 14.37
N PRO A 251 -26.09 6.76 15.09
CA PRO A 251 -26.46 6.64 16.50
C PRO A 251 -27.77 5.89 16.75
N LEU A 252 -28.61 5.72 15.73
CA LEU A 252 -29.91 5.04 15.84
C LEU A 252 -29.84 3.53 15.61
N PHE A 253 -28.69 3.02 15.15
CA PHE A 253 -28.47 1.59 14.96
C PHE A 253 -27.14 1.14 15.60
N PRO A 254 -27.08 1.18 16.95
CA PRO A 254 -25.86 0.92 17.70
C PRO A 254 -25.37 -0.53 17.54
N SER A 255 -24.04 -0.73 17.60
CA SER A 255 -23.42 -2.04 17.35
C SER A 255 -23.81 -3.11 18.35
N SER A 256 -24.17 -2.74 19.58
CA SER A 256 -24.74 -3.65 20.58
C SER A 256 -26.09 -4.28 20.17
N THR A 257 -26.76 -3.73 19.17
CA THR A 257 -28.06 -4.24 18.67
C THR A 257 -27.94 -5.00 17.35
N TRP A 258 -26.72 -5.17 16.82
CA TRP A 258 -26.52 -5.86 15.56
C TRP A 258 -26.97 -7.32 15.63
N PRO A 259 -27.75 -7.80 14.64
CA PRO A 259 -28.13 -9.20 14.58
C PRO A 259 -26.89 -10.10 14.42
N ALA A 260 -26.78 -11.12 15.27
CA ALA A 260 -25.67 -12.07 15.24
C ALA A 260 -25.56 -12.75 13.87
N GLY A 261 -24.34 -12.84 13.35
CA GLY A 261 -23.99 -13.43 12.06
C GLY A 261 -24.38 -12.62 10.83
N GLN A 262 -25.10 -11.50 10.97
CA GLN A 262 -25.50 -10.67 9.82
C GLN A 262 -24.44 -9.62 9.49
N ALA A 263 -24.11 -9.53 8.21
CA ALA A 263 -23.21 -8.52 7.69
C ALA A 263 -23.90 -7.16 7.56
N GLN A 264 -23.25 -6.13 8.10
CA GLN A 264 -23.71 -4.75 8.18
C GLN A 264 -22.79 -3.86 7.34
N ARG A 265 -23.28 -3.33 6.21
CA ARG A 265 -22.47 -2.56 5.26
C ARG A 265 -22.56 -1.06 5.51
N GLN A 266 -21.47 -0.45 5.95
CA GLN A 266 -21.31 0.99 6.14
C GLN A 266 -20.57 1.60 4.93
N PRO A 267 -21.22 2.48 4.15
CA PRO A 267 -20.51 3.29 3.15
C PRO A 267 -19.64 4.34 3.85
N ILE A 268 -18.42 4.54 3.37
CA ILE A 268 -17.48 5.54 3.85
C ILE A 268 -17.22 6.56 2.75
N ALA A 269 -17.26 7.84 3.11
CA ALA A 269 -16.87 8.96 2.28
C ALA A 269 -15.69 9.67 2.95
N LEU A 270 -14.49 9.50 2.39
CA LEU A 270 -13.27 10.13 2.89
C LEU A 270 -12.92 11.33 2.00
N PRO A 271 -13.20 12.57 2.43
CA PRO A 271 -12.80 13.76 1.68
C PRO A 271 -11.28 13.90 1.72
N ILE A 272 -10.63 13.94 0.56
CA ILE A 272 -9.21 14.29 0.43
C ILE A 272 -9.16 15.82 0.29
N PRO A 273 -8.65 16.57 1.29
CA PRO A 273 -8.67 18.03 1.25
C PRO A 273 -7.94 18.59 0.02
N PRO A 274 -8.41 19.72 -0.53
CA PRO A 274 -7.63 20.49 -1.48
C PRO A 274 -6.24 20.79 -0.92
N GLY A 275 -5.22 20.75 -1.77
CA GLY A 275 -3.84 20.98 -1.36
C GLY A 275 -3.16 19.81 -0.65
N THR A 276 -3.82 18.67 -0.46
CA THR A 276 -3.14 17.45 -0.01
C THR A 276 -2.04 17.09 -1.02
N PRO A 277 -0.77 17.01 -0.62
CA PRO A 277 0.33 16.70 -1.52
C PRO A 277 0.12 15.38 -2.26
N PRO A 278 0.51 15.28 -3.54
CA PRO A 278 0.52 14.00 -4.22
C PRO A 278 1.52 13.05 -3.56
N GLY A 279 1.15 11.78 -3.42
CA GLY A 279 1.97 10.79 -2.74
C GLY A 279 1.18 9.58 -2.26
N ARG A 280 1.86 8.68 -1.55
CA ARG A 280 1.26 7.50 -0.92
C ARG A 280 0.84 7.82 0.51
N TYR A 281 -0.39 7.47 0.82
CA TYR A 281 -0.98 7.64 2.14
C TYR A 281 -1.56 6.32 2.63
N THR A 282 -1.56 6.11 3.93
CA THR A 282 -2.22 4.96 4.56
C THR A 282 -3.58 5.39 5.06
N LEU A 283 -4.65 4.75 4.57
CA LEU A 283 -5.96 4.85 5.19
C LEU A 283 -6.00 3.87 6.36
N ALA A 284 -6.13 4.41 7.57
CA ALA A 284 -6.21 3.67 8.81
C ALA A 284 -7.56 3.89 9.51
N LEU A 285 -7.99 2.89 10.25
CA LEU A 285 -9.22 2.86 11.03
C LEU A 285 -8.88 2.52 12.48
N LEU A 286 -9.23 3.41 13.40
CA LEU A 286 -9.23 3.10 14.82
C LEU A 286 -10.64 2.71 15.24
N VAL A 287 -10.79 1.59 15.94
CA VAL A 287 -12.03 1.18 16.60
C VAL A 287 -11.85 1.38 18.09
N TYR A 288 -12.83 1.96 18.76
CA TYR A 288 -12.74 2.25 20.19
C TYR A 288 -14.11 2.26 20.86
N ASP A 289 -14.10 2.15 22.18
CA ASP A 289 -15.27 2.30 23.03
C ASP A 289 -15.63 3.80 23.14
N PRO A 290 -16.82 4.24 22.70
CA PRO A 290 -17.21 5.65 22.71
C PRO A 290 -17.43 6.23 24.12
N GLU A 291 -17.64 5.40 25.14
CA GLU A 291 -17.84 5.85 26.52
C GLU A 291 -16.50 6.05 27.23
N THR A 292 -15.57 5.11 27.05
CA THR A 292 -14.28 5.12 27.76
C THR A 292 -13.14 5.72 26.94
N GLY A 293 -13.30 5.84 25.63
CA GLY A 293 -12.23 6.23 24.70
C GLY A 293 -11.17 5.14 24.48
N LYS A 294 -11.34 3.96 25.08
CA LYS A 294 -10.33 2.91 25.03
C LYS A 294 -10.33 2.22 23.65
N PRO A 295 -9.17 2.07 22.99
CA PRO A 295 -9.10 1.40 21.70
C PRO A 295 -9.47 -0.09 21.83
N TRP A 296 -10.10 -0.60 20.77
CA TRP A 296 -10.31 -2.03 20.52
C TRP A 296 -9.31 -2.43 19.44
N PRO A 297 -8.10 -2.85 19.81
CA PRO A 297 -7.10 -3.25 18.83
C PRO A 297 -7.56 -4.49 18.07
N PRO A 298 -7.20 -4.61 16.79
CA PRO A 298 -7.51 -5.80 16.01
C PRO A 298 -6.73 -7.03 16.56
N GLN A 299 -7.41 -8.15 16.79
CA GLN A 299 -6.87 -9.32 17.50
C GLN A 299 -6.02 -10.25 16.63
N ASP A 300 -6.41 -10.42 15.37
CA ASP A 300 -5.74 -11.31 14.39
C ASP A 300 -4.86 -10.52 13.41
N TYR A 301 -4.71 -9.22 13.62
CA TYR A 301 -3.92 -8.32 12.79
C TYR A 301 -2.56 -8.12 13.44
N ARG A 302 -1.48 -8.46 12.72
CA ARG A 302 -0.12 -8.26 13.24
C ARG A 302 0.17 -6.75 13.34
N GLU A 303 0.12 -6.24 14.56
CA GLU A 303 0.27 -4.82 14.97
C GLU A 303 1.52 -4.10 14.45
N ARG A 304 2.53 -4.81 13.92
CA ARG A 304 3.90 -4.29 13.85
C ARG A 304 4.12 -3.09 12.92
N LEU A 305 3.12 -2.64 12.16
CA LEU A 305 3.26 -1.59 11.14
C LEU A 305 1.99 -0.72 10.93
N SER A 306 1.00 -0.66 11.84
CA SER A 306 -0.13 0.27 11.60
C SER A 306 0.35 1.72 11.69
N ALA A 307 -0.09 2.55 10.74
CA ALA A 307 0.16 3.98 10.73
C ALA A 307 -0.49 4.71 11.91
N VAL A 308 -1.44 4.06 12.60
CA VAL A 308 -2.13 4.58 13.78
C VAL A 308 -1.99 3.55 14.90
N GLN A 309 -1.52 3.97 16.07
CA GLN A 309 -1.41 3.10 17.23
C GLN A 309 -2.78 2.47 17.57
N ASP A 310 -2.78 1.15 17.83
CA ASP A 310 -3.97 0.32 18.07
C ASP A 310 -5.00 0.32 16.92
N GLY A 311 -4.61 0.84 15.76
CA GLY A 311 -5.44 0.93 14.56
C GLY A 311 -5.25 -0.23 13.59
N LEU A 312 -6.16 -0.28 12.61
CA LEU A 312 -6.11 -1.15 11.45
C LEU A 312 -5.82 -0.31 10.22
N ASP A 313 -4.71 -0.58 9.53
CA ASP A 313 -4.55 0.00 8.21
C ASP A 313 -5.46 -0.75 7.22
N LEU A 314 -6.36 -0.02 6.57
CA LEU A 314 -7.28 -0.54 5.56
C LEU A 314 -6.61 -0.65 4.19
N MET A 315 -5.96 0.40 3.70
CA MET A 315 -5.34 0.39 2.37
C MET A 315 -4.28 1.48 2.21
N ILE A 316 -3.47 1.37 1.16
CA ILE A 316 -2.70 2.49 0.64
C ILE A 316 -3.58 3.26 -0.36
N VAL A 317 -3.55 4.58 -0.25
CA VAL A 317 -4.23 5.53 -1.13
C VAL A 317 -3.16 6.34 -1.87
N ASP A 318 -3.12 6.22 -3.19
CA ASP A 318 -2.31 7.07 -4.05
C ASP A 318 -3.06 8.40 -4.29
N VAL A 319 -2.62 9.45 -3.62
CA VAL A 319 -3.14 10.81 -3.84
C VAL A 319 -2.43 11.39 -5.06
N THR A 320 -3.21 11.83 -6.03
CA THR A 320 -2.72 12.41 -7.28
C THR A 320 -2.98 13.92 -7.32
N ARG A 321 -2.22 14.62 -8.17
CA ARG A 321 -2.36 16.07 -8.33
C ARG A 321 -3.80 16.40 -8.75
N PRO A 322 -4.39 17.47 -8.19
CA PRO A 322 -5.70 17.92 -8.63
C PRO A 322 -5.63 18.41 -10.08
N ALA A 323 -6.77 18.36 -10.78
CA ALA A 323 -6.91 19.16 -11.99
C ALA A 323 -6.67 20.65 -11.65
N PRO A 324 -6.04 21.44 -12.55
CA PRO A 324 -5.80 22.85 -12.30
C PRO A 324 -7.10 23.55 -11.85
N PRO A 325 -7.07 24.38 -10.80
CA PRO A 325 -8.28 25.00 -10.29
C PRO A 325 -8.94 25.85 -11.38
N SER A 326 -10.23 25.61 -11.63
CA SER A 326 -11.03 26.32 -12.63
C SER A 326 -11.34 27.77 -12.24
N ALA A 327 -11.19 28.12 -10.95
CA ALA A 327 -11.55 29.41 -10.40
C ALA A 327 -10.33 30.18 -9.85
N PRO A 328 -10.26 31.51 -10.04
CA PRO A 328 -9.22 32.34 -9.44
C PRO A 328 -9.29 32.27 -7.92
N GLN A 329 -8.15 32.03 -7.25
CA GLN A 329 -8.06 32.13 -5.79
C GLN A 329 -7.60 33.54 -5.38
N THR A 330 -8.16 34.03 -4.27
CA THR A 330 -7.69 35.30 -3.67
C THR A 330 -6.30 35.09 -3.08
N VAL A 331 -5.33 35.86 -3.57
CA VAL A 331 -3.94 35.80 -3.08
C VAL A 331 -3.76 36.86 -2.00
N LEU A 332 -3.40 36.42 -0.79
CA LEU A 332 -3.10 37.28 0.37
C LEU A 332 -1.73 37.94 0.22
N ALA A 333 -0.72 37.16 -0.16
CA ALA A 333 0.67 37.61 -0.30
C ALA A 333 1.39 36.81 -1.39
N ARG A 334 2.49 37.35 -1.94
CA ARG A 334 3.34 36.64 -2.91
C ARG A 334 4.79 36.73 -2.49
N PHE A 335 5.42 35.56 -2.33
CA PHE A 335 6.82 35.41 -1.98
C PHE A 335 7.52 34.67 -3.12
N GLY A 336 8.05 35.42 -4.09
CA GLY A 336 8.62 34.83 -5.31
C GLY A 336 7.58 33.95 -6.05
N PRO A 337 7.87 32.65 -6.27
CA PRO A 337 6.94 31.73 -6.94
C PRO A 337 5.78 31.25 -6.04
N LEU A 338 5.82 31.51 -4.72
CA LEU A 338 4.78 31.08 -3.79
C LEU A 338 3.73 32.17 -3.59
N ALA A 339 2.48 31.90 -3.99
CA ALA A 339 1.34 32.74 -3.65
C ALA A 339 0.65 32.18 -2.40
N LEU A 340 0.60 32.96 -1.32
CA LEU A 340 -0.15 32.60 -0.12
C LEU A 340 -1.64 32.88 -0.37
N VAL A 341 -2.47 31.85 -0.40
CA VAL A 341 -3.93 32.00 -0.65
C VAL A 341 -4.76 31.95 0.63
N ALA A 342 -4.26 31.26 1.66
CA ALA A 342 -4.83 31.29 3.00
C ALA A 342 -3.74 31.11 4.05
N ALA A 343 -3.90 31.76 5.19
CA ALA A 343 -3.09 31.55 6.38
C ALA A 343 -4.00 31.68 7.62
N THR A 344 -4.10 30.62 8.40
CA THR A 344 -5.03 30.55 9.54
C THR A 344 -4.35 29.94 10.76
N SER A 345 -4.87 30.31 11.93
CA SER A 345 -4.57 29.65 13.19
C SER A 345 -5.82 29.69 14.09
N PRO A 346 -6.22 28.56 14.69
CA PRO A 346 -7.34 28.51 15.63
C PRO A 346 -7.00 29.24 16.95
N ALA A 347 -5.72 29.43 17.27
CA ALA A 347 -5.28 30.10 18.48
C ALA A 347 -5.81 31.55 18.55
N THR A 348 -6.27 31.97 19.73
CA THR A 348 -6.72 33.33 20.01
C THR A 348 -6.07 33.86 21.28
N VAL A 349 -6.24 33.12 22.38
CA VAL A 349 -5.57 33.33 23.66
C VAL A 349 -4.70 32.11 23.94
N VAL A 350 -3.42 32.31 24.23
CA VAL A 350 -2.43 31.22 24.32
C VAL A 350 -1.62 31.37 25.61
N ALA A 351 -1.37 30.27 26.31
CA ALA A 351 -0.50 30.26 27.48
C ALA A 351 0.99 30.18 27.06
N PRO A 352 1.92 30.72 27.86
CA PRO A 352 3.35 30.44 27.71
C PRO A 352 3.61 28.92 27.66
N GLY A 353 4.59 28.51 26.85
CA GLY A 353 4.92 27.08 26.67
C GLY A 353 3.96 26.29 25.78
N ALA A 354 2.85 26.88 25.34
CA ALA A 354 1.90 26.21 24.44
C ALA A 354 2.44 26.11 23.00
N GLN A 355 1.69 25.40 22.16
CA GLN A 355 1.99 25.26 20.74
C GLN A 355 0.90 25.94 19.90
N ILE A 356 1.31 26.71 18.90
CA ILE A 356 0.40 27.39 17.98
C ILE A 356 0.37 26.62 16.66
N PRO A 357 -0.75 25.93 16.32
CA PRO A 357 -0.93 25.37 15.00
C PRO A 357 -1.16 26.47 13.96
N VAL A 358 -0.47 26.39 12.84
CA VAL A 358 -0.55 27.31 11.70
C VAL A 358 -0.80 26.51 10.44
N GLU A 359 -1.87 26.87 9.74
CA GLU A 359 -2.24 26.25 8.48
C GLU A 359 -2.13 27.26 7.34
N LEU A 360 -1.35 26.89 6.33
CA LEU A 360 -1.05 27.70 5.18
C LEU A 360 -1.54 26.99 3.92
N PHE A 361 -2.02 27.75 2.96
CA PHE A 361 -2.27 27.26 1.62
C PHE A 361 -1.42 28.07 0.65
N TRP A 362 -0.53 27.37 -0.05
CA TRP A 362 0.35 27.93 -1.06
C TRP A 362 -0.13 27.53 -2.44
N GLN A 363 -0.21 28.48 -3.35
CA GLN A 363 -0.35 28.22 -4.77
C GLN A 363 0.95 28.57 -5.49
N ALA A 364 1.52 27.60 -6.21
CA ALA A 364 2.69 27.85 -7.06
C ALA A 364 2.28 28.75 -8.24
N ALA A 365 2.70 30.01 -8.25
CA ALA A 365 2.45 30.92 -9.37
C ALA A 365 3.21 30.47 -10.64
N ALA A 366 4.38 29.85 -10.43
CA ALA A 366 5.17 29.10 -11.40
C ALA A 366 5.82 27.93 -10.66
N ALA A 367 6.32 26.92 -11.38
CA ALA A 367 7.10 25.85 -10.76
C ALA A 367 8.31 26.47 -10.03
N PRO A 368 8.45 26.32 -8.70
CA PRO A 368 9.52 26.98 -7.95
C PRO A 368 10.91 26.55 -8.41
N GLY A 369 11.11 25.27 -8.72
CA GLY A 369 12.38 24.73 -9.24
C GLY A 369 13.55 24.75 -8.26
N GLU A 370 13.37 25.31 -7.07
CA GLU A 370 14.40 25.46 -6.05
C GLU A 370 13.85 25.21 -4.64
N PRO A 371 14.71 24.84 -3.67
CA PRO A 371 14.28 24.67 -2.28
C PRO A 371 13.98 26.02 -1.64
N LEU A 372 12.77 26.17 -1.12
CA LEU A 372 12.33 27.31 -0.33
C LEU A 372 12.09 26.89 1.11
N VAL A 373 12.22 27.84 2.04
CA VAL A 373 11.96 27.65 3.46
C VAL A 373 10.86 28.61 3.89
N VAL A 374 9.83 28.07 4.56
CA VAL A 374 8.78 28.83 5.22
C VAL A 374 9.25 29.19 6.61
N VAL A 375 8.94 30.41 7.01
CA VAL A 375 9.26 30.92 8.34
C VAL A 375 8.00 31.39 9.01
N VAL A 376 7.72 30.81 10.17
CA VAL A 376 6.61 31.19 11.04
C VAL A 376 7.22 31.82 12.28
N GLN A 377 6.83 33.06 12.62
CA GLN A 377 7.40 33.78 13.75
C GLN A 377 6.32 34.44 14.59
N LEU A 378 6.58 34.52 15.89
CA LEU A 378 5.82 35.33 16.82
C LEU A 378 6.64 36.59 17.14
N LEU A 379 6.05 37.76 16.87
CA LEU A 379 6.63 39.06 17.16
C LEU A 379 5.95 39.69 18.37
N ASP A 380 6.72 40.33 19.25
CA ASP A 380 6.17 41.18 20.30
C ASP A 380 5.68 42.55 19.76
N GLU A 381 5.20 43.40 20.65
CA GLU A 381 4.74 44.76 20.32
C GLU A 381 5.88 45.62 19.73
N GLY A 382 7.12 45.41 20.19
CA GLY A 382 8.33 46.06 19.68
C GLY A 382 8.82 45.52 18.33
N GLY A 383 8.20 44.46 17.80
CA GLY A 383 8.60 43.79 16.56
C GLY A 383 9.78 42.84 16.72
N GLN A 384 10.18 42.50 17.94
CA GLN A 384 11.20 41.49 18.20
C GLN A 384 10.63 40.08 18.04
N VAL A 385 11.40 39.20 17.41
CA VAL A 385 11.05 37.78 17.29
C VAL A 385 11.25 37.11 18.65
N VAL A 386 10.16 36.63 19.25
CA VAL A 386 10.19 35.91 20.53
C VAL A 386 10.08 34.39 20.37
N ALA A 387 9.55 33.93 19.24
CA ALA A 387 9.52 32.53 18.84
C ALA A 387 9.61 32.43 17.32
N GLY A 388 10.26 31.40 16.80
CA GLY A 388 10.41 31.21 15.37
C GLY A 388 10.55 29.74 14.98
N LEU A 389 10.02 29.41 13.81
CA LEU A 389 10.15 28.13 13.15
C LEU A 389 10.59 28.38 11.70
N GLU A 390 11.57 27.61 11.24
CA GLU A 390 12.01 27.61 9.84
C GLU A 390 12.01 26.17 9.31
N GLU A 391 11.13 25.89 8.36
CA GLU A 391 10.95 24.54 7.81
C GLU A 391 10.72 24.63 6.30
N ALA A 392 11.16 23.60 5.56
CA ALA A 392 10.70 23.45 4.19
C ALA A 392 9.16 23.28 4.18
N PRO A 393 8.44 23.76 3.15
CA PRO A 393 7.03 23.48 3.01
C PRO A 393 6.72 22.00 3.21
N VAL A 394 5.61 21.74 3.89
CA VAL A 394 5.16 20.39 4.24
C VAL A 394 6.23 19.62 5.03
N ARG A 395 7.04 20.33 5.82
CA ARG A 395 8.19 19.78 6.58
C ARG A 395 9.13 18.92 5.72
N GLY A 396 9.22 19.22 4.42
CA GLY A 396 10.04 18.48 3.46
C GLY A 396 9.40 17.20 2.89
N PHE A 397 8.22 16.78 3.34
CA PHE A 397 7.49 15.63 2.78
C PHE A 397 7.16 15.83 1.29
N TYR A 398 6.86 17.08 0.89
CA TYR A 398 6.64 17.45 -0.51
C TYR A 398 7.43 18.72 -0.89
N PRO A 399 8.69 18.56 -1.34
CA PRO A 399 9.60 19.68 -1.55
C PRO A 399 9.15 20.59 -2.70
N THR A 400 9.47 21.88 -2.61
CA THR A 400 9.02 22.91 -3.58
C THR A 400 9.49 22.67 -5.01
N GLN A 401 10.58 21.93 -5.20
CA GLN A 401 11.06 21.51 -6.51
C GLN A 401 10.12 20.54 -7.24
N ALA A 402 9.27 19.82 -6.50
CA ALA A 402 8.29 18.89 -7.07
C ALA A 402 6.99 19.58 -7.52
N TRP A 403 6.76 20.83 -7.08
CA TRP A 403 5.51 21.54 -7.32
C TRP A 403 5.41 21.99 -8.78
N ALA A 404 4.23 21.82 -9.38
CA ALA A 404 3.91 22.32 -10.71
C ALA A 404 3.32 23.74 -10.64
N ALA A 405 3.37 24.47 -11.76
CA ALA A 405 2.68 25.75 -11.88
C ALA A 405 1.16 25.58 -11.68
N GLY A 406 0.58 26.48 -10.89
CA GLY A 406 -0.84 26.49 -10.51
C GLY A 406 -1.20 25.53 -9.37
N GLU A 407 -0.28 24.68 -8.93
CA GLU A 407 -0.53 23.67 -7.89
C GLU A 407 -0.81 24.32 -6.54
N LEU A 408 -1.89 23.87 -5.91
CA LEU A 408 -2.25 24.23 -4.54
C LEU A 408 -1.66 23.19 -3.59
N VAL A 409 -0.99 23.65 -2.53
CA VAL A 409 -0.40 22.81 -1.49
C VAL A 409 -0.82 23.34 -0.13
N ARG A 410 -1.37 22.44 0.68
CA ARG A 410 -1.71 22.65 2.09
C ARG A 410 -0.49 22.33 2.92
N ASP A 411 -0.11 23.27 3.76
CA ASP A 411 1.14 23.26 4.51
C ASP A 411 0.85 23.57 5.97
N ARG A 412 1.28 22.70 6.88
CA ARG A 412 0.95 22.76 8.30
C ARG A 412 2.22 22.85 9.12
N HIS A 413 2.22 23.80 10.05
CA HIS A 413 3.33 24.04 10.96
C HIS A 413 2.81 24.16 12.39
N THR A 414 3.67 23.87 13.35
CA THR A 414 3.38 24.05 14.76
C THR A 414 4.49 24.86 15.41
N LEU A 415 4.18 26.09 15.78
CA LEU A 415 5.14 26.98 16.44
C LEU A 415 5.10 26.73 17.95
N ALA A 416 6.19 26.19 18.51
CA ALA A 416 6.35 26.05 19.95
C ALA A 416 6.71 27.39 20.60
N LEU A 417 6.03 27.73 21.70
CA LEU A 417 6.26 28.96 22.44
C LEU A 417 7.20 28.74 23.63
N PRO A 418 8.07 29.71 23.95
CA PRO A 418 8.83 29.69 25.19
C PRO A 418 7.92 29.72 26.44
N PRO A 419 8.27 28.99 27.52
CA PRO A 419 7.49 28.97 28.76
C PRO A 419 7.61 30.26 29.58
N ASP A 420 8.58 31.12 29.29
CA ASP A 420 8.87 32.39 29.98
C ASP A 420 8.33 33.62 29.24
N LEU A 421 7.49 33.42 28.22
CA LEU A 421 6.81 34.51 27.51
C LEU A 421 6.02 35.38 28.47
N ARG A 422 6.21 36.70 28.33
CA ARG A 422 5.46 37.69 29.10
C ARG A 422 4.04 37.80 28.54
N PRO A 423 3.02 37.95 29.41
CA PRO A 423 1.68 38.29 28.94
C PRO A 423 1.67 39.56 28.10
N GLY A 424 0.85 39.61 27.06
CA GLY A 424 0.76 40.74 26.15
C GLY A 424 0.22 40.39 24.77
N ASP A 425 0.20 41.39 23.88
CA ASP A 425 -0.22 41.24 22.50
C ASP A 425 0.96 40.91 21.58
N TYR A 426 0.77 39.88 20.75
CA TYR A 426 1.78 39.40 19.81
C TYR A 426 1.21 39.28 18.40
N ARG A 427 2.09 39.32 17.41
CA ARG A 427 1.75 39.12 15.99
C ARG A 427 2.35 37.82 15.49
N LEU A 428 1.50 36.92 15.05
CA LEU A 428 1.91 35.73 14.31
C LEU A 428 2.09 36.10 12.83
N ILE A 429 3.28 35.87 12.31
CA ILE A 429 3.63 36.19 10.93
C ILE A 429 4.14 34.96 10.18
N VAL A 430 4.03 35.01 8.86
CA VAL A 430 4.60 34.03 7.94
C VAL A 430 5.40 34.72 6.85
N GLY A 431 6.54 34.17 6.47
CA GLY A 431 7.32 34.59 5.31
C GLY A 431 8.00 33.38 4.66
N ALA A 432 8.76 33.63 3.60
CA ALA A 432 9.56 32.60 2.94
C ALA A 432 10.92 33.15 2.49
N TYR A 433 11.92 32.27 2.37
CA TYR A 433 13.24 32.62 1.85
C TYR A 433 13.80 31.50 0.98
N ARG A 434 14.79 31.83 0.14
CA ARG A 434 15.51 30.86 -0.70
C ARG A 434 16.53 30.08 0.12
N ALA A 435 16.45 28.75 0.15
CA ALA A 435 17.34 27.96 1.00
C ALA A 435 18.83 28.12 0.62
N ALA A 436 19.12 28.38 -0.67
CA ALA A 436 20.48 28.47 -1.20
C ALA A 436 21.29 29.65 -0.65
N ASP A 437 20.66 30.82 -0.46
CA ASP A 437 21.32 32.07 -0.07
C ASP A 437 20.69 32.73 1.17
N ARG A 438 19.64 32.14 1.73
CA ARG A 438 18.83 32.65 2.85
C ARG A 438 18.24 34.04 2.62
N VAL A 439 18.11 34.46 1.35
CA VAL A 439 17.51 35.75 1.00
C VAL A 439 15.99 35.66 1.18
N ARG A 440 15.46 36.52 2.05
CA ARG A 440 14.03 36.70 2.28
C ARG A 440 13.33 37.15 1.01
N LEU A 441 12.19 36.53 0.72
CA LEU A 441 11.36 36.90 -0.42
C LEU A 441 10.45 38.05 -0.03
N GLU A 442 10.48 39.13 -0.81
CA GLU A 442 9.59 40.27 -0.60
C GLU A 442 8.17 39.96 -1.08
N THR A 443 7.18 40.50 -0.37
CA THR A 443 5.77 40.59 -0.74
C THR A 443 5.30 42.05 -0.69
N LYS A 444 4.22 42.35 -1.41
CA LYS A 444 3.57 43.67 -1.34
C LYS A 444 2.84 43.84 0.00
N ALA A 445 2.96 45.03 0.57
CA ALA A 445 2.23 45.46 1.77
C ALA A 445 1.50 46.78 1.49
N GLY A 446 0.17 46.72 1.32
CA GLY A 446 -0.62 47.87 0.89
C GLY A 446 -0.35 48.32 -0.56
N LEU A 447 -0.70 49.55 -0.90
CA LEU A 447 -0.58 50.08 -2.27
C LEU A 447 0.87 50.34 -2.71
N PHE A 448 1.75 50.71 -1.77
CA PHE A 448 3.12 51.16 -2.10
C PHE A 448 4.21 50.55 -1.19
N GLY A 449 3.83 49.77 -0.17
CA GLY A 449 4.78 49.17 0.76
C GLY A 449 5.31 47.82 0.29
N LYS A 450 6.50 47.48 0.79
CA LYS A 450 7.08 46.14 0.72
C LYS A 450 7.22 45.59 2.12
N SER A 451 7.06 44.29 2.25
CA SER A 451 7.31 43.50 3.46
C SER A 451 8.01 42.21 3.04
N ASP A 452 8.60 41.48 3.96
CA ASP A 452 9.10 40.12 3.76
C ASP A 452 8.26 39.07 4.52
N TYR A 453 7.16 39.51 5.11
CA TYR A 453 6.18 38.68 5.81
C TYR A 453 4.74 39.12 5.58
N TRP A 454 3.81 38.21 5.87
CA TRP A 454 2.38 38.42 6.00
C TRP A 454 1.95 38.20 7.45
N VAL A 455 1.06 39.05 7.98
CA VAL A 455 0.51 38.88 9.34
C VAL A 455 -0.64 37.89 9.27
N VAL A 456 -0.46 36.72 9.87
CA VAL A 456 -1.48 35.67 9.96
C VAL A 456 -2.58 36.11 10.92
N LYS A 457 -2.20 36.54 12.13
CA LYS A 457 -3.14 36.92 13.18
C LYS A 457 -2.45 37.71 14.30
N ARG A 458 -3.24 38.45 15.08
CA ARG A 458 -2.83 38.96 16.41
C ARG A 458 -3.31 38.00 17.48
N LEU A 459 -2.48 37.75 18.49
CA LEU A 459 -2.72 36.79 19.56
C LEU A 459 -2.47 37.45 20.91
N GLU A 460 -3.25 37.08 21.90
CA GLU A 460 -3.04 37.50 23.30
C GLU A 460 -2.36 36.35 24.06
N ILE A 461 -1.23 36.62 24.71
CA ILE A 461 -0.58 35.70 25.65
C ILE A 461 -1.00 36.05 27.07
N ARG A 462 -1.43 35.06 27.86
CA ARG A 462 -1.89 35.23 29.24
C ARG A 462 -1.16 34.35 30.24
#